data_AF-A0A914AZY6-F1
#
_entry.id   AF-A0A914AZY6-F1
#
_cell.length_a   1.000
_cell.length_b   1.000
_cell.length_c   1.000
_cell.angle_alpha   90.00
_cell.angle_beta   90.00
_cell.angle_gamma   90.00
#
_symmetry.space_group_name_H-M   'P 1'
#
loop_
_entity.id
_entity.type
_entity.pdbx_description
1 polymer ?
#
loop_
_entity_poly.entity_id
_entity_poly.type
_entity_poly.pdbx_seq_one_letter_code
_entity_poly.pdbx_strand_id
1 'polypeptide(L)'
;MGGAAAVVLMLSAMAVLLVGVESQQRVCYSGPPPEPDPDNPEHWMKQVMQEIRKRCPGRRQPTPEALLKKLVCEYSPFNISCDVETIDVKWALYGRVSGTIDCPRENVVPCGNPTTSLTKVQQACQGRPQCAFLADNDFFGGDPCKDVGKYLVVHYMCSSANVH
;
A
#
# COMPACT_ATOMS: atom_id res chain seq x y z
N MET A 1 37.11 -57.47 -6.19
CA MET A 1 36.70 -56.97 -4.86
C MET A 1 36.28 -55.52 -5.01
N GLY A 2 35.10 -55.15 -4.49
CA GLY A 2 34.52 -53.79 -4.51
C GLY A 2 33.47 -53.60 -5.61
N GLY A 3 32.16 -53.43 -5.38
CA GLY A 3 31.39 -53.19 -4.15
C GLY A 3 30.84 -51.76 -4.12
N ALA A 4 29.54 -51.61 -4.42
CA ALA A 4 28.66 -50.49 -4.06
C ALA A 4 29.06 -49.04 -4.49
N ALA A 5 28.71 -48.62 -5.70
CA ALA A 5 28.66 -47.19 -6.04
C ALA A 5 27.57 -46.79 -7.07
N ALA A 6 26.64 -47.68 -7.41
CA ALA A 6 25.68 -47.45 -8.51
C ALA A 6 24.24 -47.09 -8.07
N VAL A 7 23.95 -46.95 -6.77
CA VAL A 7 22.57 -46.78 -6.28
C VAL A 7 22.31 -45.40 -5.63
N VAL A 8 23.30 -44.52 -5.55
CA VAL A 8 23.16 -43.22 -4.84
C VAL A 8 22.77 -42.05 -5.76
N LEU A 9 22.63 -42.26 -7.08
CA LEU A 9 22.41 -41.17 -8.03
C LEU A 9 20.98 -41.02 -8.60
N MET A 10 19.98 -41.71 -8.04
CA MET A 10 18.60 -41.69 -8.57
C MET A 10 17.52 -41.22 -7.58
N LEU A 11 17.87 -40.42 -6.56
CA LEU A 11 16.88 -39.85 -5.61
C LEU A 11 16.96 -38.33 -5.40
N SER A 12 17.74 -37.59 -6.19
CA SER A 12 17.89 -36.13 -6.01
C SER A 12 17.07 -35.25 -6.97
N ALA A 13 16.26 -35.82 -7.88
CA ALA A 13 15.59 -35.05 -8.92
C ALA A 13 14.06 -34.86 -8.75
N MET A 14 13.44 -35.35 -7.67
CA MET A 14 11.98 -35.32 -7.49
C MET A 14 11.50 -34.58 -6.23
N ALA A 15 12.26 -33.62 -5.70
CA ALA A 15 11.86 -32.89 -4.49
C ALA A 15 12.12 -31.37 -4.50
N VAL A 16 12.23 -30.73 -5.66
CA VAL A 16 12.29 -29.26 -5.74
C VAL A 16 11.26 -28.71 -6.74
N LEU A 17 10.04 -29.26 -6.71
CA LEU A 17 8.86 -28.73 -7.41
C LEU A 17 7.81 -28.15 -6.44
N LEU A 18 8.24 -27.54 -5.33
CA LEU A 18 7.33 -26.76 -4.46
C LEU A 18 8.07 -25.56 -3.84
N VAL A 19 8.61 -24.66 -4.68
CA VAL A 19 8.69 -23.25 -4.25
C VAL A 19 7.30 -22.64 -4.45
N GLY A 20 6.33 -23.18 -3.73
CA GLY A 20 5.09 -22.48 -3.46
C GLY A 20 5.42 -21.47 -2.37
N VAL A 21 5.27 -20.18 -2.66
CA VAL A 21 5.14 -19.18 -1.60
C VAL A 21 3.81 -19.48 -0.90
N GLU A 22 3.81 -20.42 0.04
CA GLU A 22 2.73 -20.53 1.01
C GLU A 22 2.83 -19.28 1.88
N SER A 23 2.01 -18.27 1.55
CA SER A 23 1.73 -17.17 2.45
C SER A 23 0.90 -17.71 3.62
N GLN A 24 1.52 -18.52 4.48
CA GLN A 24 0.96 -18.87 5.78
C GLN A 24 0.87 -17.58 6.58
N GLN A 25 -0.32 -16.98 6.58
CA GLN A 25 -0.72 -16.04 7.62
C GLN A 25 -0.55 -16.78 8.95
N ARG A 26 0.60 -16.64 9.61
CA ARG A 26 0.82 -17.23 10.93
C ARG A 26 -0.24 -16.66 11.85
N VAL A 27 -1.15 -17.52 12.30
CA VAL A 27 -2.10 -17.18 13.36
C VAL A 27 -1.27 -17.00 14.63
N CYS A 28 -0.95 -15.77 14.99
CA CYS A 28 -0.08 -15.45 16.13
C CYS A 28 -0.79 -15.62 17.48
N TYR A 29 -2.06 -16.01 17.47
CA TYR A 29 -2.84 -16.26 18.67
C TYR A 29 -3.73 -17.49 18.49
N SER A 30 -3.41 -18.56 19.21
CA SER A 30 -4.17 -19.83 19.21
C SER A 30 -4.75 -20.15 20.58
N GLY A 31 -4.93 -19.14 21.46
CA GLY A 31 -5.46 -19.32 22.81
C GLY A 31 -6.95 -18.92 22.91
N PRO A 32 -7.67 -19.40 23.94
CA PRO A 32 -9.00 -18.89 24.27
C PRO A 32 -8.92 -17.41 24.73
N PRO A 33 -9.90 -16.55 24.38
CA PRO A 33 -9.94 -15.15 24.81
C PRO A 33 -9.79 -15.02 26.33
N PRO A 34 -9.07 -14.02 26.86
CA PRO A 34 -8.98 -13.81 28.30
C PRO A 34 -10.35 -13.47 28.88
N GLU A 35 -10.68 -14.09 30.03
CA GLU A 35 -11.97 -13.93 30.70
C GLU A 35 -12.21 -12.48 31.14
N PRO A 36 -13.46 -11.96 31.04
CA PRO A 36 -13.79 -10.62 31.52
C PRO A 36 -13.64 -10.50 33.03
N ASP A 37 -13.01 -9.42 33.48
CA ASP A 37 -12.98 -9.03 34.90
C ASP A 37 -14.34 -8.37 35.26
N PRO A 38 -15.14 -8.99 36.16
CA PRO A 38 -16.46 -8.46 36.53
C PRO A 38 -16.39 -7.14 37.31
N ASP A 39 -15.25 -6.83 37.94
CA ASP A 39 -15.06 -5.64 38.76
C ASP A 39 -14.53 -4.45 37.94
N ASN A 40 -14.00 -4.68 36.73
CA ASN A 40 -13.39 -3.62 35.93
C ASN A 40 -13.45 -3.86 34.39
N PRO A 41 -14.63 -3.68 33.78
CA PRO A 41 -14.85 -4.03 32.37
C PRO A 41 -14.06 -3.15 31.38
N GLU A 42 -13.78 -1.87 31.67
CA GLU A 42 -12.98 -1.05 30.74
C GLU A 42 -11.49 -1.43 30.73
N HIS A 43 -10.97 -1.88 31.88
CA HIS A 43 -9.57 -2.25 32.02
C HIS A 43 -9.27 -3.60 31.36
N TRP A 44 -10.21 -4.54 31.45
CA TRP A 44 -10.15 -5.82 30.74
C TRP A 44 -9.90 -5.61 29.24
N MET A 45 -10.70 -4.78 28.55
CA MET A 45 -10.54 -4.54 27.11
C MET A 45 -9.17 -3.94 26.77
N LYS A 46 -8.67 -3.02 27.61
CA LYS A 46 -7.32 -2.43 27.45
C LYS A 46 -6.23 -3.50 27.57
N GLN A 47 -6.33 -4.41 28.54
CA GLN A 47 -5.38 -5.51 28.73
C GLN A 47 -5.44 -6.53 27.59
N VAL A 48 -6.64 -6.92 27.14
CA VAL A 48 -6.84 -7.83 26.00
C VAL A 48 -6.14 -7.27 24.76
N MET A 49 -6.36 -6.00 24.44
CA MET A 49 -5.76 -5.35 23.26
C MET A 49 -4.24 -5.19 23.40
N GLN A 50 -3.73 -4.99 24.61
CA GLN A 50 -2.28 -4.97 24.88
C GLN A 50 -1.65 -6.36 24.69
N GLU A 51 -2.28 -7.42 25.20
CA GLU A 51 -1.78 -8.80 25.05
C GLU A 51 -1.87 -9.28 23.60
N ILE A 52 -2.97 -8.98 22.90
CA ILE A 52 -3.07 -9.22 21.45
C ILE A 52 -1.95 -8.48 20.71
N ARG A 53 -1.64 -7.23 21.06
CA ARG A 53 -0.54 -6.46 20.42
C ARG A 53 0.85 -7.05 20.71
N LYS A 54 1.08 -7.59 21.91
CA LYS A 54 2.35 -8.23 22.28
C LYS A 54 2.53 -9.59 21.60
N ARG A 55 1.46 -10.40 21.49
CA ARG A 55 1.49 -11.76 20.95
C ARG A 55 1.35 -11.80 19.43
N CYS A 56 0.57 -10.88 18.90
CA CYS A 56 0.44 -10.59 17.48
C CYS A 56 1.07 -9.21 17.19
N PRO A 57 2.40 -9.10 17.22
CA PRO A 57 3.05 -8.01 16.51
C PRO A 57 2.89 -8.33 15.02
N GLY A 58 1.67 -8.18 14.49
CA GLY A 58 1.50 -8.03 13.05
C GLY A 58 2.52 -6.98 12.63
N ARG A 59 3.21 -7.18 11.51
CA ARG A 59 4.17 -6.18 11.03
C ARG A 59 3.42 -4.86 10.82
N ARG A 60 3.36 -4.00 11.85
CA ARG A 60 3.46 -2.57 11.64
C ARG A 60 4.90 -2.40 11.24
N GLN A 61 5.19 -2.56 9.96
CA GLN A 61 6.50 -2.28 9.41
C GLN A 61 6.86 -0.85 9.85
N PRO A 62 7.83 -0.64 10.74
CA PRO A 62 8.44 0.67 10.91
C PRO A 62 9.39 0.83 9.70
N THR A 63 9.27 1.96 9.03
CA THR A 63 9.78 2.30 7.69
C THR A 63 11.28 2.13 7.49
N PRO A 64 11.71 1.79 6.26
CA PRO A 64 12.72 2.60 5.59
C PRO A 64 12.14 3.69 4.69
N GLU A 65 10.89 3.56 4.22
CA GLU A 65 10.21 4.61 3.45
C GLU A 65 8.70 4.53 3.74
N ALA A 66 8.10 5.57 4.33
CA ALA A 66 6.66 5.59 4.59
C ALA A 66 5.91 5.68 3.26
N LEU A 67 4.90 4.83 3.03
CA LEU A 67 3.95 5.07 1.94
C LEU A 67 3.09 6.28 2.30
N LEU A 68 3.47 7.45 1.79
CA LEU A 68 2.78 8.71 1.97
C LEU A 68 1.54 8.76 1.07
N LYS A 69 0.51 9.48 1.51
CA LYS A 69 -0.73 9.72 0.76
C LYS A 69 -0.98 11.22 0.67
N LYS A 70 -1.18 11.73 -0.54
CA LYS A 70 -1.67 13.09 -0.78
C LYS A 70 -3.00 13.01 -1.52
N LEU A 71 -3.98 13.79 -1.09
CA LEU A 71 -5.28 13.93 -1.74
C LEU A 71 -5.59 15.41 -1.94
N VAL A 72 -6.05 15.77 -3.12
CA VAL A 72 -6.53 17.12 -3.45
C VAL A 72 -7.77 17.02 -4.33
N CYS A 73 -8.69 17.98 -4.22
CA CYS A 73 -9.86 18.02 -5.09
C CYS A 73 -9.49 18.49 -6.51
N GLU A 74 -10.38 18.26 -7.46
CA GLU A 74 -10.29 18.84 -8.80
C GLU A 74 -10.08 20.36 -8.74
N TYR A 75 -9.23 20.89 -9.63
CA TYR A 75 -8.79 22.29 -9.69
C TYR A 75 -8.00 22.79 -8.48
N SER A 76 -7.61 21.91 -7.55
CA SER A 76 -6.73 22.27 -6.44
C SER A 76 -5.27 22.07 -6.82
N PRO A 77 -4.34 22.90 -6.31
CA PRO A 77 -2.92 22.70 -6.51
C PRO A 77 -2.48 21.42 -5.81
N PHE A 78 -1.82 20.54 -6.56
CA PHE A 78 -1.14 19.37 -6.03
C PHE A 78 0.33 19.73 -5.79
N ASN A 79 0.83 19.45 -4.58
CA ASN A 79 2.24 19.60 -4.23
C ASN A 79 2.71 18.51 -3.26
N ILE A 80 3.88 17.94 -3.55
CA ILE A 80 4.60 17.01 -2.68
C ILE A 80 6.10 17.30 -2.78
N SER A 81 6.82 17.01 -1.70
CA SER A 81 8.26 17.18 -1.59
C SER A 81 8.88 16.08 -0.75
N CYS A 82 10.10 15.72 -1.11
CA CYS A 82 11.04 14.92 -0.34
C CYS A 82 12.24 15.81 -0.02
N ASP A 83 12.79 15.72 1.19
CA ASP A 83 13.84 16.63 1.64
C ASP A 83 15.17 16.37 0.90
N VAL A 84 15.81 15.24 1.20
CA VAL A 84 17.09 14.82 0.59
C VAL A 84 16.87 13.79 -0.52
N GLU A 85 15.73 13.11 -0.49
CA GLU A 85 15.38 11.98 -1.35
C GLU A 85 14.60 12.41 -2.59
N THR A 86 14.27 11.45 -3.45
CA THR A 86 13.43 11.65 -4.63
C THR A 86 12.06 11.01 -4.46
N ILE A 87 11.07 11.56 -5.14
CA ILE A 87 9.70 11.05 -5.14
C ILE A 87 9.64 9.75 -5.95
N ASP A 88 9.08 8.71 -5.33
CA ASP A 88 8.79 7.43 -5.93
C ASP A 88 7.29 7.14 -5.89
N VAL A 89 6.62 7.35 -7.02
CA VAL A 89 5.16 7.26 -7.15
C VAL A 89 4.76 5.79 -7.27
N LYS A 90 3.98 5.31 -6.29
CA LYS A 90 3.52 3.92 -6.22
C LYS A 90 2.15 3.71 -6.83
N TRP A 91 1.25 4.67 -6.66
CA TRP A 91 -0.11 4.59 -7.18
C TRP A 91 -0.73 5.99 -7.28
N ALA A 92 -1.59 6.20 -8.28
CA ALA A 92 -2.38 7.42 -8.37
C ALA A 92 -3.75 7.17 -9.00
N LEU A 93 -4.72 8.03 -8.70
CA LEU A 93 -6.03 8.07 -9.33
C LEU A 93 -6.54 9.50 -9.37
N TYR A 94 -6.89 9.96 -10.57
CA TYR A 94 -7.73 11.13 -10.79
C TYR A 94 -9.14 10.70 -11.22
N GLY A 95 -10.14 11.03 -10.42
CA GLY A 95 -11.51 10.57 -10.60
C GLY A 95 -12.29 10.63 -9.29
N ARG A 96 -13.25 9.73 -9.10
CA ARG A 96 -13.96 9.55 -7.82
C ARG A 96 -14.23 8.08 -7.62
N VAL A 97 -13.97 7.55 -6.44
CA VAL A 97 -14.30 6.16 -6.07
C VAL A 97 -15.06 6.09 -4.74
N SER A 98 -15.06 7.17 -3.96
CA SER A 98 -15.82 7.28 -2.72
C SER A 98 -16.61 8.58 -2.66
N GLY A 99 -17.83 8.49 -2.13
CA GLY A 99 -18.66 9.64 -1.78
C GLY A 99 -18.31 10.27 -0.44
N THR A 100 -17.46 9.61 0.36
CA THR A 100 -17.09 10.08 1.71
C THR A 100 -15.97 11.12 1.74
N ILE A 101 -15.35 11.39 0.59
CA ILE A 101 -14.31 12.41 0.45
C ILE A 101 -14.98 13.74 0.19
N ASP A 102 -14.67 14.71 1.06
CA ASP A 102 -15.16 16.09 1.03
C ASP A 102 -14.52 16.89 -0.11
N CYS A 103 -14.93 16.56 -1.34
CA CYS A 103 -14.69 17.34 -2.53
C CYS A 103 -16.05 17.66 -3.16
N PRO A 104 -16.34 18.93 -3.52
CA PRO A 104 -17.66 19.37 -3.95
C PRO A 104 -18.28 18.50 -5.05
N ARG A 105 -19.61 18.35 -5.01
CA ARG A 105 -20.53 17.58 -5.88
C ARG A 105 -20.97 16.22 -5.32
N GLU A 106 -22.29 15.99 -5.40
CA GLU A 106 -23.02 14.89 -4.76
C GLU A 106 -22.99 13.57 -5.55
N ASN A 107 -22.57 13.60 -6.83
CA ASN A 107 -22.61 12.43 -7.69
C ASN A 107 -21.51 11.42 -7.33
N VAL A 108 -21.89 10.31 -6.67
CA VAL A 108 -20.99 9.22 -6.29
C VAL A 108 -20.97 8.13 -7.36
N VAL A 109 -20.65 8.50 -8.60
CA VAL A 109 -20.41 7.52 -9.67
C VAL A 109 -18.91 7.21 -9.70
N PRO A 110 -18.48 5.97 -9.41
CA PRO A 110 -17.08 5.61 -9.49
C PRO A 110 -16.51 5.79 -10.89
N CYS A 111 -15.37 6.46 -11.00
CA CYS A 111 -14.72 6.79 -12.25
C CYS A 111 -13.23 7.10 -12.08
N GLY A 112 -12.53 7.19 -13.21
CA GLY A 112 -11.09 7.37 -13.29
C GLY A 112 -10.36 6.09 -13.65
N ASN A 113 -9.15 6.23 -14.18
CA ASN A 113 -8.30 5.12 -14.57
C ASN A 113 -6.95 5.23 -13.83
N PRO A 114 -6.69 4.35 -12.85
CA PRO A 114 -5.45 4.39 -12.07
C PRO A 114 -4.18 4.27 -12.91
N THR A 115 -4.21 3.48 -13.99
CA THR A 115 -3.04 3.29 -14.87
C THR A 115 -2.66 4.58 -15.57
N THR A 116 -3.62 5.25 -16.21
CA THR A 116 -3.38 6.53 -16.88
C THR A 116 -3.00 7.63 -15.89
N SER A 117 -3.65 7.66 -14.73
CA SER A 117 -3.36 8.62 -13.66
C SER A 117 -1.93 8.42 -13.12
N LEU A 118 -1.54 7.17 -12.86
CA LEU A 118 -0.20 6.81 -12.42
C LEU A 118 0.85 7.23 -13.44
N THR A 119 0.66 6.91 -14.72
CA THR A 119 1.58 7.32 -15.79
C THR A 119 1.77 8.83 -15.83
N LYS A 120 0.69 9.62 -15.76
CA LYS A 120 0.75 11.09 -15.76
C LYS A 120 1.51 11.64 -14.55
N VAL A 121 1.23 11.12 -13.35
CA VAL A 121 1.90 11.57 -12.13
C VAL A 121 3.36 11.12 -12.08
N GLN A 122 3.69 9.92 -12.57
CA GLN A 122 5.07 9.46 -12.69
C GLN A 122 5.87 10.33 -13.66
N GLN A 123 5.31 10.65 -14.84
CA GLN A 123 5.95 11.55 -15.80
C GLN A 123 6.24 12.93 -15.19
N ALA A 124 5.35 13.43 -14.33
CA ALA A 124 5.53 14.72 -13.69
C ALA A 124 6.47 14.69 -12.48
N CYS A 125 6.42 13.64 -11.65
CA CYS A 125 7.01 13.65 -10.30
C CYS A 125 8.13 12.64 -10.06
N GLN A 126 8.17 11.51 -10.78
CA GLN A 126 9.10 10.42 -10.47
C GLN A 126 10.55 10.89 -10.52
N GLY A 127 11.34 10.55 -9.49
CA GLY A 127 12.76 10.87 -9.43
C GLY A 127 13.07 12.35 -9.16
N ARG A 128 12.05 13.18 -8.89
CA ARG A 128 12.24 14.60 -8.54
C ARG A 128 12.17 14.78 -7.02
N PRO A 129 12.90 15.75 -6.44
CA PRO A 129 12.77 16.06 -5.02
C PRO A 129 11.45 16.77 -4.70
N GLN A 130 10.89 17.51 -5.67
CA GLN A 130 9.64 18.24 -5.52
C GLN A 130 8.80 18.13 -6.79
N CYS A 131 7.48 18.10 -6.62
CA CYS A 131 6.53 18.05 -7.73
C CYS A 131 5.33 18.93 -7.41
N ALA A 132 4.93 19.77 -8.37
CA ALA A 132 3.74 20.59 -8.27
C ALA A 132 3.04 20.75 -9.63
N PHE A 133 1.71 20.67 -9.64
CA PHE A 133 0.86 20.88 -10.80
C PHE A 133 -0.59 21.12 -10.36
N LEU A 134 -1.46 21.50 -11.31
CA LEU A 134 -2.89 21.65 -11.06
C LEU A 134 -3.61 20.32 -11.29
N ALA A 135 -4.43 19.86 -10.34
CA ALA A 135 -5.18 18.61 -10.49
C ALA A 135 -6.43 18.82 -11.36
N ASP A 136 -6.25 18.91 -12.67
CA ASP A 136 -7.31 19.21 -13.64
C ASP A 136 -7.31 18.27 -14.85
N ASN A 137 -8.36 18.40 -15.68
CA ASN A 137 -8.55 17.59 -16.88
C ASN A 137 -7.42 17.79 -17.90
N ASP A 138 -6.82 18.98 -17.97
CA ASP A 138 -5.78 19.29 -18.95
C ASP A 138 -4.49 18.53 -18.65
N PHE A 139 -4.07 18.50 -17.37
CA PHE A 139 -2.95 17.71 -16.92
C PHE A 139 -3.15 16.21 -17.23
N PHE A 140 -4.34 15.69 -16.91
CA PHE A 140 -4.67 14.28 -17.14
C PHE A 140 -5.02 13.94 -18.59
N GLY A 141 -5.10 14.93 -19.50
CA GLY A 141 -5.34 14.74 -20.92
C GLY A 141 -6.80 14.44 -21.29
N GLY A 142 -7.74 14.83 -20.43
CA GLY A 142 -9.18 14.68 -20.64
C GLY A 142 -9.95 14.55 -19.33
N ASP A 143 -11.29 14.63 -19.44
CA ASP A 143 -12.18 14.37 -18.32
C ASP A 143 -12.58 12.88 -18.28
N PRO A 144 -12.14 12.11 -17.27
CA PRO A 144 -12.50 10.70 -17.16
C PRO A 144 -13.96 10.48 -16.72
N CYS A 145 -14.63 11.51 -16.19
CA CYS A 145 -16.03 11.44 -15.76
C CYS A 145 -16.63 12.84 -15.65
N LYS A 146 -17.29 13.24 -16.73
CA LYS A 146 -18.06 14.49 -16.80
C LYS A 146 -19.13 14.53 -15.71
N ASP A 147 -19.38 15.72 -15.19
CA ASP A 147 -20.41 16.00 -14.17
C ASP A 147 -20.21 15.30 -12.81
N VAL A 148 -19.02 14.74 -12.57
CA VAL A 148 -18.58 14.19 -11.29
C VAL A 148 -17.53 15.12 -10.68
N GLY A 149 -17.63 15.43 -9.39
CA GLY A 149 -16.58 16.18 -8.70
C GLY A 149 -15.38 15.28 -8.48
N LYS A 150 -14.25 15.51 -9.15
CA LYS A 150 -13.11 14.59 -9.05
C LYS A 150 -12.19 14.96 -7.90
N TYR A 151 -11.31 14.03 -7.56
CA TYR A 151 -10.15 14.26 -6.73
C TYR A 151 -8.97 13.48 -7.28
N LEU A 152 -7.78 14.00 -7.02
CA LEU A 152 -6.53 13.29 -7.22
C LEU A 152 -6.11 12.69 -5.87
N VAL A 153 -5.81 11.40 -5.87
CA VAL A 153 -5.12 10.73 -4.76
C VAL A 153 -3.82 10.13 -5.29
N VAL A 154 -2.72 10.38 -4.60
CA VAL A 154 -1.38 9.87 -4.93
C VAL A 154 -0.79 9.18 -3.70
N HIS A 155 -0.33 7.96 -3.90
CA HIS A 155 0.50 7.23 -2.96
C HIS A 155 1.94 7.24 -3.47
N TYR A 156 2.85 7.75 -2.65
CA TYR A 156 4.25 7.92 -3.00
C TYR A 156 5.16 7.62 -1.82
N MET A 157 6.43 7.43 -2.09
CA MET A 157 7.49 7.26 -1.12
C MET A 157 8.57 8.30 -1.42
N CYS A 158 9.33 8.68 -0.40
CA CYS A 158 10.60 9.35 -0.60
C CYS A 158 11.65 8.25 -0.55
N SER A 159 12.43 8.14 -1.63
CA SER A 159 13.49 7.14 -1.75
C SER A 159 14.76 7.77 -2.28
N SER A 160 15.87 7.35 -1.70
CA SER A 160 17.18 7.58 -2.30
C SER A 160 17.20 6.75 -3.58
N ALA A 161 17.10 7.39 -4.75
CA ALA A 161 17.04 6.72 -6.04
C ALA A 161 18.08 5.59 -6.07
N ASN A 162 17.61 4.33 -6.13
CA ASN A 162 18.51 3.20 -6.28
C ASN A 162 19.25 3.40 -7.61
N VAL A 163 20.50 3.85 -7.50
CA VAL A 163 21.51 3.74 -8.55
C VAL A 163 21.64 2.24 -8.81
N HIS A 164 20.97 1.76 -9.85
CA HIS A 164 21.29 0.48 -10.48
C HIS A 164 22.40 0.70 -11.49
#